data_AF-B0MIA6-F1
#
_entry.id   AF-B0MIA6-F1
#
_cell.length_a   1.000
_cell.length_b   1.000
_cell.length_c   1.000
_cell.angle_alpha   90.00
_cell.angle_beta   90.00
_cell.angle_gamma   90.00
#
_symmetry.space_group_name_H-M   'P 1'
#
loop_
_entity.id
_entity.type
_entity.pdbx_description
1 polymer ?
#
loop_
_entity_poly.entity_id
_entity_poly.type
_entity_poly.pdbx_seq_one_letter_code
_entity_poly.pdbx_strand_id
1 'polypeptide(L)' 'MAMHVAFPYVDILRYGGTIPGQPEGTAVFCCPDADTINVFKAEIISEE' A
#
# COMPACT_ATOMS: atom_id res chain seq x y z
N MET A 1 -7.95 11.50 -4.93
CA MET A 1 -7.94 11.08 -3.50
C MET A 1 -6.97 9.94 -3.18
N ALA A 2 -6.43 9.21 -4.17
CA ALA A 2 -5.59 8.02 -3.95
C ALA A 2 -4.37 8.21 -3.02
N MET A 3 -3.72 9.38 -3.05
CA MET A 3 -2.54 9.65 -2.22
C MET A 3 -2.82 9.62 -0.71
N HIS A 4 -4.03 10.01 -0.27
CA HIS A 4 -4.38 10.00 1.16
C HIS A 4 -4.58 8.59 1.69
N VAL A 5 -5.08 7.67 0.86
CA VAL A 5 -5.26 6.26 1.24
C VAL A 5 -3.96 5.49 1.16
N ALA A 6 -3.13 5.77 0.14
CA ALA A 6 -1.84 5.10 -0.02
C ALA A 6 -0.85 5.44 1.10
N PHE A 7 -0.89 6.67 1.64
CA PHE A 7 0.07 7.18 2.60
C PHE A 7 0.24 6.29 3.85
N PRO A 8 -0.82 5.88 4.57
CA PRO A 8 -0.70 4.95 5.70
C PRO A 8 -0.04 3.60 5.35
N TYR A 9 -0.38 2.99 4.21
CA TYR A 9 0.19 1.70 3.82
C TYR A 9 1.68 1.81 3.52
N VAL A 10 2.08 2.87 2.81
CA VAL A 10 3.49 3.14 2.52
C VAL A 10 4.28 3.41 3.80
N ASP A 11 3.73 4.19 4.73
CA ASP A 11 4.40 4.48 6.00
C ASP A 11 4.54 3.23 6.88
N ILE A 12 3.53 2.36 6.94
CA ILE A 12 3.63 1.08 7.67
C ILE A 12 4.81 0.27 7.11
N LEU A 13 4.89 0.09 5.79
CA LEU A 13 5.99 -0.65 5.16
C LEU A 13 7.34 0.05 5.39
N ARG A 14 7.39 1.38 5.26
CA ARG A 14 8.60 2.18 5.42
C ARG A 14 9.18 2.11 6.83
N TYR A 15 8.33 2.06 7.85
CA TYR A 15 8.77 1.98 9.26
C TYR A 15 8.90 0.54 9.77
N GLY A 16 8.91 -0.45 8.88
CA GLY A 16 9.13 -1.86 9.21
C GLY A 16 7.92 -2.57 9.82
N GLY A 17 6.73 -1.99 9.70
CA GLY A 17 5.47 -2.64 10.04
C GLY A 17 4.98 -3.59 8.95
N THR A 18 3.99 -4.41 9.29
CA THR A 18 3.39 -5.39 8.38
C THR A 18 1.88 -5.18 8.29
N ILE A 19 1.30 -5.51 7.13
CA ILE A 19 -0.14 -5.44 6.90
C ILE A 19 -0.76 -6.82 7.22
N PRO A 20 -1.73 -6.90 8.15
CA PRO A 20 -2.38 -8.17 8.47
C PRO A 20 -3.00 -8.84 7.23
N GLY A 21 -2.74 -10.13 7.07
CA GLY A 21 -3.30 -10.92 5.97
C GLY A 21 -2.64 -10.70 4.61
N GLN A 22 -1.52 -9.97 4.56
CA GLN A 22 -0.76 -9.76 3.33
C GLN A 22 0.68 -10.29 3.45
N PRO A 23 1.32 -10.63 2.33
CA PRO A 23 2.74 -11.00 2.33
C PRO A 23 3.62 -9.90 2.92
N GLU A 24 4.67 -10.30 3.62
CA GLU A 24 5.64 -9.37 4.20
C GLU A 24 6.21 -8.41 3.15
N GLY A 25 6.40 -7.15 3.53
CA GLY A 25 6.92 -6.12 2.64
C GLY A 25 5.94 -5.67 1.54
N THR A 26 4.69 -6.11 1.56
CA THR A 26 3.69 -5.74 0.55
C THR A 26 2.42 -5.15 1.16
N ALA A 27 1.77 -4.28 0.39
CA ALA A 27 0.46 -3.72 0.69
C ALA A 27 -0.37 -3.57 -0.59
N VAL A 28 -1.45 -4.33 -0.69
CA VAL A 28 -2.52 -4.21 -1.68
C VAL A 28 -3.68 -3.47 -1.05
N PHE A 29 -4.11 -2.39 -1.67
CA PHE A 29 -5.20 -1.54 -1.17
C PHE A 29 -5.99 -0.95 -2.32
N CYS A 30 -7.21 -0.48 -2.02
CA CYS A 30 -8.03 0.21 -3.00
C CYS A 30 -8.22 1.68 -2.62
N CYS A 31 -8.17 2.55 -3.63
CA CYS A 31 -8.49 3.96 -3.50
C CYS A 31 -9.84 4.21 -4.18
N PRO A 32 -10.87 4.65 -3.43
CA PRO A 32 -12.14 5.02 -4.03
C PRO A 32 -11.95 6.34 -4.79
N ASP A 33 -12.16 6.31 -6.09
CA ASP A 33 -12.49 7.50 -6.88
C ASP A 33 -13.99 7.49 -7.20
N ALA A 34 -14.57 8.63 -7.56
CA ALA A 34 -16.01 8.75 -7.75
C ALA A 34 -16.52 7.84 -8.89
N ASP A 35 -15.73 7.74 -9.95
CA ASP A 35 -16.09 7.01 -11.17
C ASP A 35 -15.31 5.70 -11.35
N THR A 36 -14.32 5.43 -10.50
CA THR A 36 -13.41 4.28 -10.69
C THR A 36 -12.83 3.78 -9.37
N ILE A 37 -12.79 2.46 -9.21
CA ILE A 37 -12.04 1.81 -8.13
C ILE A 37 -10.64 1.53 -8.64
N ASN A 38 -9.64 2.15 -8.00
CA ASN A 38 -8.24 1.90 -8.30
C ASN A 38 -7.66 0.93 -7.27
N VAL A 39 -7.13 -0.20 -7.71
CA VAL A 39 -6.45 -1.18 -6.84
C VAL A 39 -4.95 -1.06 -7.10
N PHE A 40 -4.18 -0.85 -6.02
CA PHE A 40 -2.73 -0.67 -6.07
C PHE A 40 -2.03 -1.74 -5.26
N LYS A 41 -0.80 -2.08 -5.66
CA LYS A 41 0.16 -2.85 -4.86
C LYS A 41 1.38 -1.98 -4.62
N ALA A 42 1.74 -1.79 -3.36
CA ALA A 42 3.02 -1.28 -2.93
C ALA A 42 3.88 -2.46 -2.46
N GLU A 43 5.17 -2.44 -2.78
CA GLU A 43 6.13 -3.44 -2.34
C GLU A 43 7.49 -2.82 -2.07
N ILE A 44 8.16 -3.31 -1.02
CA ILE A 44 9.54 -2.96 -0.72
C ILE A 44 10.43 -3.65 -1.75
N ILE A 45 11.27 -2.88 -2.43
CA ILE A 45 12.29 -3.42 -3.34
C ILE A 45 13.60 -3.48 -2.57
N SER A 46 14.18 -4.67 -2.44
CA SER A 46 15.56 -4.83 -1.99
C SER A 46 16.49 -4.54 -3.17
N GLU A 47 17.39 -3.58 -3.02
CA GLU A 47 18.57 -3.50 -3.88
C GLU A 47 19.50 -4.66 -3.46
N GLU A 48 19.73 -5.61 -4.38
CA GLU A 48 20.82 -6.59 -4.26
C GLU A 48 22.19 -5.92 -4.45
#